data_AF-A0A7Y5TBK3-F1
#
_entry.id   AF-A0A7Y5TBK3-F1
#
_cell.length_a   1.000
_cell.length_b   1.000
_cell.length_c   1.000
_cell.angle_alpha   90.00
_cell.angle_beta   90.00
_cell.angle_gamma   90.00
#
_symmetry.space_group_name_H-M   'P 1'
#
loop_
_entity.id
_entity.type
_entity.pdbx_description
1 polymer ?
#
loop_
_entity_poly.entity_id
_entity_poly.type
_entity_poly.pdbx_seq_one_letter_code
_entity_poly.pdbx_strand_id
1 'polypeptide(L)'
;MGARRPGRTQKIAYDETPLNAPNPDIDARVGWLLAMSRLHHDDETFQDGRRFAEALADAGFPASRSLLSRWESGEIPISYEGMSAYEAALGLEVGQISSITGYIKATIPGLKTRVIRPKLDPESPAFADRLDELIDIAESGRALARDWQEFGWHLAAAPMVHLRGSVWEVLSRRLVQQLPR
;
A
#
# COMPACT_ATOMS: atom_id res chain seq x y z
N MET A 1 -41.41 13.09 -6.08
CA MET A 1 -40.26 13.35 -5.18
C MET A 1 -40.03 12.10 -4.34
N GLY A 2 -39.09 11.24 -4.72
CA GLY A 2 -38.73 10.05 -3.94
C GLY A 2 -37.68 10.40 -2.90
N ALA A 3 -37.99 10.27 -1.61
CA ALA A 3 -37.03 10.48 -0.55
C ALA A 3 -35.85 9.50 -0.69
N ARG A 4 -34.65 10.05 -0.89
CA ARG A 4 -33.39 9.30 -0.95
C ARG A 4 -33.21 8.62 0.40
N ARG A 5 -33.39 7.29 0.46
CA ARG A 5 -33.14 6.50 1.68
C ARG A 5 -31.72 6.81 2.17
N PRO A 6 -31.52 7.20 3.43
CA PRO A 6 -30.17 7.35 3.97
C PRO A 6 -29.46 6.00 3.80
N GLY A 7 -28.33 5.99 3.11
CA GLY A 7 -27.50 4.80 3.02
C GLY A 7 -27.17 4.31 4.43
N ARG A 8 -27.09 2.99 4.62
CA ARG A 8 -26.71 2.38 5.90
C ARG A 8 -25.47 3.09 6.44
N THR A 9 -25.57 3.66 7.65
CA THR A 9 -24.45 4.32 8.32
C THR A 9 -23.27 3.36 8.34
N GLN A 10 -22.17 3.79 7.75
CA GLN A 10 -20.96 2.99 7.72
C GLN A 10 -20.42 2.85 9.13
N LYS A 11 -20.18 1.60 9.55
CA LYS A 11 -19.48 1.33 10.82
C LYS A 11 -18.00 1.56 10.55
N ILE A 12 -17.52 2.74 10.92
CA ILE A 12 -16.10 3.09 10.85
C ILE A 12 -15.38 2.32 11.95
N ALA A 13 -14.19 1.79 11.64
CA ALA A 13 -13.33 1.15 12.62
C ALA A 13 -12.95 2.12 13.74
N TYR A 14 -12.93 1.66 14.98
CA TYR A 14 -12.46 2.44 16.12
C TYR A 14 -11.60 1.55 17.00
N ASP A 15 -10.34 1.95 17.16
CA ASP A 15 -9.42 1.34 18.12
C ASP A 15 -9.47 2.16 19.41
N GLU A 16 -9.97 1.55 20.49
CA GLU A 16 -10.06 2.20 21.80
C GLU A 16 -8.69 2.27 22.52
N THR A 17 -7.67 1.59 22.00
CA THR A 17 -6.35 1.57 22.63
C THR A 17 -5.61 2.90 22.41
N PRO A 18 -4.84 3.38 23.41
CA PRO A 18 -3.96 4.54 23.23
C PRO A 18 -2.98 4.35 22.07
N LEU A 19 -2.52 5.46 21.47
CA LEU A 19 -1.57 5.42 20.34
C LEU A 19 -0.30 4.63 20.66
N ASN A 20 0.19 4.72 21.89
CA ASN A 20 1.39 4.07 22.42
C ASN A 20 1.12 2.75 23.16
N ALA A 21 -0.08 2.18 23.03
CA ALA A 21 -0.38 0.89 23.62
C ALA A 21 0.61 -0.18 23.10
N PRO A 22 0.94 -1.19 23.93
CA PRO A 22 1.87 -2.25 23.51
C PRO A 22 1.31 -3.13 22.40
N ASN A 23 -0.02 -3.28 22.31
CA ASN A 23 -0.71 -4.09 21.32
C ASN A 23 -1.96 -3.35 20.82
N PRO A 24 -1.81 -2.33 19.96
CA PRO A 24 -2.96 -1.62 19.39
C PRO A 24 -3.65 -2.44 18.31
N ASP A 25 -4.94 -2.16 18.07
CA ASP A 25 -5.67 -2.78 16.95
C ASP A 25 -5.28 -2.10 15.63
N ILE A 26 -4.22 -2.62 15.01
CA ILE A 26 -3.67 -2.06 13.78
C ILE A 26 -4.63 -2.17 12.61
N ASP A 27 -5.38 -3.26 12.50
CA ASP A 27 -6.30 -3.42 11.38
C ASP A 27 -7.47 -2.44 11.51
N ALA A 28 -7.94 -2.14 12.72
CA ALA A 28 -8.89 -1.06 12.96
C ALA A 28 -8.33 0.32 12.59
N ARG A 29 -7.08 0.63 12.96
CA ARG A 29 -6.45 1.92 12.58
C ARG A 29 -6.27 2.05 11.07
N VAL A 30 -5.86 0.99 10.39
CA VAL A 30 -5.75 0.97 8.92
C VAL A 30 -7.13 1.13 8.28
N GLY A 31 -8.14 0.40 8.76
CA GLY A 31 -9.51 0.52 8.27
C GLY A 31 -10.07 1.93 8.42
N TRP A 32 -9.84 2.57 9.57
CA TRP A 32 -10.18 3.96 9.81
C TRP A 32 -9.50 4.90 8.81
N LEU A 33 -8.19 4.74 8.58
CA LEU A 33 -7.44 5.58 7.64
C LEU A 33 -7.98 5.46 6.21
N LEU A 34 -8.30 4.24 5.76
CA LEU A 34 -8.93 4.02 4.46
C LEU A 34 -10.29 4.72 4.39
N ALA A 35 -11.15 4.47 5.39
CA ALA A 35 -12.48 5.08 5.46
C ALA A 35 -12.41 6.61 5.41
N MET A 36 -11.52 7.23 6.18
CA MET A 36 -11.36 8.68 6.19
C MET A 36 -10.82 9.22 4.86
N SER A 37 -9.84 8.53 4.26
CA SER A 37 -9.27 8.93 2.96
C SER A 37 -10.34 8.99 1.87
N ARG A 38 -11.28 8.03 1.87
CA ARG A 38 -12.40 8.01 0.93
C ARG A 38 -13.53 8.96 1.30
N LEU A 39 -13.96 8.98 2.56
CA LEU A 39 -15.11 9.78 2.99
C LEU A 39 -14.84 11.30 2.95
N HIS A 40 -13.57 11.69 3.03
CA HIS A 40 -13.13 13.09 2.91
C HIS A 40 -12.49 13.41 1.56
N HIS A 41 -12.67 12.55 0.56
CA HIS A 41 -12.22 12.83 -0.79
C HIS A 41 -13.00 14.01 -1.40
N ASP A 42 -12.32 14.83 -2.22
CA ASP A 42 -12.91 16.03 -2.84
C ASP A 42 -14.06 15.70 -3.80
N ASP A 43 -13.99 14.55 -4.47
CA ASP A 43 -15.11 14.01 -5.25
C ASP A 43 -16.12 13.30 -4.34
N GLU A 44 -17.27 13.96 -4.10
CA GLU A 44 -18.36 13.43 -3.26
C GLU A 44 -18.91 12.08 -3.73
N THR A 45 -18.72 11.70 -4.99
CA THR A 45 -19.17 10.40 -5.48
C THR A 45 -18.44 9.25 -4.79
N PHE A 46 -17.21 9.47 -4.31
CA PHE A 46 -16.43 8.46 -3.61
C PHE A 46 -16.94 8.16 -2.21
N GLN A 47 -17.76 9.06 -1.65
CA GLN A 47 -18.45 8.81 -0.37
C GLN A 47 -19.49 7.69 -0.51
N ASP A 48 -20.02 7.44 -1.73
CA ASP A 48 -20.85 6.28 -2.02
C ASP A 48 -19.98 5.03 -2.23
N GLY A 49 -19.99 4.13 -1.25
CA GLY A 49 -19.21 2.89 -1.31
C GLY A 49 -19.55 1.96 -2.48
N ARG A 50 -20.70 2.11 -3.16
CA ARG A 50 -20.95 1.40 -4.43
C ARG A 50 -20.14 2.01 -5.56
N ARG A 51 -20.16 3.33 -5.70
CA ARG A 51 -19.38 4.05 -6.72
C ARG A 51 -17.89 3.85 -6.53
N PHE A 52 -17.45 3.85 -5.27
CA PHE A 52 -16.05 3.58 -5.00
C PHE A 52 -15.64 2.13 -5.32
N ALA A 53 -16.51 1.15 -5.09
CA ALA A 53 -16.26 -0.23 -5.52
C ALA A 53 -16.18 -0.37 -7.05
N GLU A 54 -16.94 0.43 -7.80
CA GLU A 54 -16.83 0.55 -9.26
C GLU A 54 -15.45 1.14 -9.65
N ALA A 55 -15.02 2.23 -8.98
CA ALA A 55 -13.70 2.84 -9.21
C ALA A 55 -12.53 1.89 -8.88
N LEU A 56 -12.65 1.05 -7.85
CA LEU A 56 -11.66 0.01 -7.55
C LEU A 56 -11.54 -1.02 -8.68
N ALA A 57 -12.67 -1.39 -9.30
CA ALA A 57 -12.67 -2.30 -10.43
C ALA A 57 -12.00 -1.67 -11.67
N ASP A 58 -12.25 -0.38 -11.92
CA ASP A 58 -11.58 0.39 -12.97
C ASP A 58 -10.07 0.51 -12.73
N ALA A 59 -9.66 0.56 -11.44
CA ALA A 59 -8.26 0.50 -11.01
C ALA A 59 -7.67 -0.93 -11.03
N GLY A 60 -8.37 -1.91 -11.62
CA GLY A 60 -7.87 -3.28 -11.81
C GLY A 60 -8.08 -4.22 -10.64
N PHE A 61 -8.83 -3.81 -9.59
CA PHE A 61 -9.16 -4.67 -8.45
C PHE A 61 -10.68 -4.76 -8.24
N PRO A 62 -11.35 -5.79 -8.80
CA PRO A 62 -12.77 -5.99 -8.60
C PRO A 62 -13.10 -6.25 -7.12
N ALA A 63 -13.75 -5.29 -6.47
CA ALA A 63 -14.19 -5.40 -5.08
C ALA A 63 -15.71 -5.22 -4.98
N SER A 64 -16.33 -5.93 -4.04
CA SER A 64 -17.74 -5.67 -3.69
C SER A 64 -17.83 -4.59 -2.62
N ARG A 65 -18.97 -3.90 -2.53
CA ARG A 65 -19.25 -2.97 -1.42
C ARG A 65 -19.14 -3.64 -0.04
N SER A 66 -19.46 -4.93 0.06
CA SER A 66 -19.28 -5.69 1.30
C SER A 66 -17.81 -5.88 1.64
N LEU A 67 -16.95 -6.16 0.66
CA LEU A 67 -15.51 -6.30 0.84
C LEU A 67 -14.88 -4.97 1.29
N LEU A 68 -15.23 -3.89 0.59
CA LEU A 68 -14.83 -2.53 0.95
C LEU A 68 -15.21 -2.19 2.40
N SER A 69 -16.45 -2.47 2.80
CA SER A 69 -16.92 -2.21 4.16
C SER A 69 -16.13 -2.98 5.22
N ARG A 70 -15.64 -4.19 4.93
CA ARG A 70 -14.87 -5.00 5.88
C ARG A 70 -13.44 -4.51 6.01
N TRP A 71 -12.84 -4.00 4.94
CA TRP A 71 -11.54 -3.32 5.00
C TRP A 71 -11.64 -2.04 5.83
N GLU A 72 -12.64 -1.21 5.54
CA GLU A 72 -12.82 0.09 6.21
C GLU A 72 -13.30 -0.01 7.66
N SER A 73 -13.84 -1.16 8.07
CA SER A 73 -14.12 -1.46 9.47
C SER A 73 -12.97 -2.17 10.18
N GLY A 74 -11.86 -2.46 9.48
CA GLY A 74 -10.74 -3.24 10.02
C GLY A 74 -11.08 -4.70 10.33
N GLU A 75 -12.21 -5.21 9.84
CA GLU A 75 -12.64 -6.59 10.11
C GLU A 75 -11.72 -7.61 9.42
N ILE A 76 -11.20 -7.25 8.26
CA ILE A 76 -10.18 -8.03 7.56
C ILE A 76 -9.08 -7.11 7.02
N PRO A 77 -7.83 -7.59 6.93
CA PRO A 77 -6.77 -6.83 6.30
C PRO A 77 -6.99 -6.72 4.78
N ILE A 78 -6.58 -5.59 4.22
CA ILE A 78 -6.50 -5.37 2.77
C ILE A 78 -5.20 -5.95 2.22
N SER A 79 -5.22 -6.53 1.00
CA SER A 79 -4.01 -7.04 0.34
C SER A 79 -3.18 -5.90 -0.26
N TYR A 80 -1.99 -6.23 -0.79
CA TYR A 80 -1.18 -5.24 -1.51
C TYR A 80 -1.93 -4.68 -2.70
N GLU A 81 -2.45 -5.58 -3.54
CA GLU A 81 -3.14 -5.25 -4.78
C GLU A 81 -4.42 -4.45 -4.50
N GLY A 82 -5.14 -4.82 -3.43
CA GLY A 82 -6.30 -4.06 -2.97
C GLY A 82 -5.91 -2.66 -2.50
N MET A 83 -4.82 -2.51 -1.74
CA MET A 83 -4.32 -1.22 -1.26
C MET A 83 -3.85 -0.33 -2.43
N SER A 84 -3.08 -0.87 -3.37
CA SER A 84 -2.61 -0.14 -4.54
C SER A 84 -3.78 0.33 -5.41
N ALA A 85 -4.79 -0.51 -5.63
CA ALA A 85 -6.00 -0.11 -6.34
C ALA A 85 -6.82 0.94 -5.56
N TYR A 86 -6.83 0.87 -4.23
CA TYR A 86 -7.46 1.88 -3.37
C TYR A 86 -6.78 3.24 -3.49
N GLU A 87 -5.44 3.27 -3.41
CA GLU A 87 -4.63 4.48 -3.63
C GLU A 87 -4.87 5.04 -5.03
N ALA A 88 -4.81 4.19 -6.07
CA ALA A 88 -5.05 4.60 -7.45
C ALA A 88 -6.47 5.14 -7.68
N ALA A 89 -7.50 4.50 -7.10
CA ALA A 89 -8.88 4.97 -7.18
C ALA A 89 -9.06 6.35 -6.53
N LEU A 90 -8.32 6.65 -5.46
CA LEU A 90 -8.27 7.97 -4.82
C LEU A 90 -7.37 8.98 -5.56
N GLY A 91 -6.75 8.60 -6.68
CA GLY A 91 -5.78 9.45 -7.37
C GLY A 91 -4.49 9.68 -6.58
N LEU A 92 -4.22 8.86 -5.57
CA LEU A 92 -2.99 8.89 -4.77
C LEU A 92 -1.88 8.13 -5.49
N GLU A 93 -0.63 8.52 -5.22
CA GLU A 93 0.50 7.70 -5.62
C GLU A 93 0.51 6.39 -4.81
N VAL A 94 0.76 5.28 -5.51
CA VAL A 94 0.94 3.97 -4.86
C VAL A 94 2.08 4.09 -3.84
N GLY A 95 1.81 3.75 -2.59
CA GLY A 95 2.76 3.95 -1.49
C GLY A 95 2.31 4.95 -0.43
N GLN A 96 1.43 5.90 -0.73
CA GLN A 96 1.12 6.99 0.20
C GLN A 96 0.43 6.52 1.49
N ILE A 97 -0.61 5.69 1.38
CA ILE A 97 -1.28 5.09 2.53
C ILE A 97 -0.48 3.87 3.00
N SER A 98 -0.02 3.04 2.07
CA SER A 98 0.66 1.78 2.41
C SER A 98 1.96 1.99 3.20
N SER A 99 2.72 3.04 2.94
CA SER A 99 3.91 3.41 3.73
C SER A 99 3.57 3.76 5.17
N ILE A 100 2.48 4.50 5.42
CA ILE A 100 2.00 4.83 6.77
C ILE A 100 1.65 3.54 7.51
N THR A 101 0.92 2.63 6.86
CA THR A 101 0.57 1.34 7.48
C THR A 101 1.81 0.48 7.76
N GLY A 102 2.80 0.50 6.87
CA GLY A 102 4.07 -0.21 7.04
C GLY A 102 4.88 0.35 8.21
N TYR A 103 4.94 1.68 8.33
CA TYR A 103 5.60 2.38 9.43
C TYR A 103 4.96 2.06 10.79
N ILE A 104 3.63 2.19 10.89
CA ILE A 104 2.90 1.88 12.14
C ILE A 104 3.16 0.43 12.58
N LYS A 105 3.17 -0.51 11.63
CA LYS A 105 3.46 -1.91 11.93
C LYS A 105 4.91 -2.08 12.41
N ALA A 106 5.87 -1.37 11.81
CA ALA A 106 7.29 -1.51 12.10
C ALA A 106 7.71 -0.91 13.46
N THR A 107 6.95 0.04 13.99
CA THR A 107 7.26 0.70 15.27
C THR A 107 6.75 -0.04 16.50
N ILE A 108 5.94 -1.10 16.33
CA ILE A 108 5.38 -1.87 17.45
C ILE A 108 6.30 -3.02 17.84
N PRO A 109 6.87 -3.01 19.07
CA PRO A 109 7.77 -4.06 19.52
C PRO A 109 7.08 -5.44 19.51
N GLY A 110 7.76 -6.44 18.95
CA GLY A 110 7.27 -7.82 18.92
C GLY A 110 6.26 -8.13 17.80
N LEU A 111 5.76 -7.13 17.08
CA LEU A 111 4.96 -7.36 15.88
C LEU A 111 5.89 -7.79 14.73
N LYS A 112 5.82 -9.07 14.34
CA LYS A 112 6.43 -9.50 13.08
C LYS A 112 5.63 -8.87 11.94
N THR A 113 6.15 -7.77 11.40
CA THR A 113 5.54 -7.09 10.28
C THR A 113 5.57 -8.01 9.07
N ARG A 114 4.41 -8.56 8.72
CA ARG A 114 4.23 -9.10 7.38
C ARG A 114 4.18 -7.91 6.44
N VAL A 115 5.33 -7.54 5.90
CA VAL A 115 5.42 -6.52 4.84
C VAL A 115 4.51 -7.03 3.73
N ILE A 116 3.46 -6.25 3.44
CA ILE A 116 2.56 -6.51 2.33
C ILE A 116 3.35 -6.17 1.07
N ARG A 117 3.57 -7.15 0.19
CA ARG A 117 4.40 -7.04 -1.01
C ARG A 117 3.56 -7.41 -2.24
N PRO A 118 3.86 -6.85 -3.42
CA PRO A 118 3.28 -7.35 -4.66
C PRO A 118 3.65 -8.81 -4.86
N LYS A 119 2.73 -9.58 -5.46
CA LYS A 119 3.08 -10.86 -6.07
C LYS A 119 3.76 -10.58 -7.41
N LEU A 120 5.06 -10.85 -7.47
CA LEU A 120 5.86 -10.73 -8.68
C LEU A 120 6.09 -12.13 -9.26
N ASP A 121 6.02 -12.24 -10.58
CA ASP A 121 6.39 -13.44 -11.32
C ASP A 121 7.82 -13.28 -11.86
N PRO A 122 8.84 -13.88 -11.21
CA PRO A 122 10.24 -13.71 -11.59
C PRO A 122 10.56 -14.31 -12.96
N GLU A 123 9.71 -15.18 -13.51
CA GLU A 123 9.91 -15.80 -14.82
C GLU A 123 9.32 -14.99 -15.97
N SER A 124 8.59 -13.91 -15.66
CA SER A 124 7.95 -13.09 -16.69
C SER A 124 8.95 -12.12 -17.35
N PRO A 125 8.87 -11.86 -18.67
CA PRO A 125 9.72 -10.88 -19.33
C PRO A 125 9.60 -9.47 -18.75
N ALA A 126 8.37 -9.07 -18.39
CA ALA A 126 8.09 -7.77 -17.77
C ALA A 126 8.81 -7.59 -16.42
N PHE A 127 9.01 -8.67 -15.66
CA PHE A 127 9.78 -8.63 -14.43
C PHE A 127 11.25 -8.33 -14.69
N ALA A 128 11.86 -8.99 -15.69
CA ALA A 128 13.26 -8.76 -16.05
C ALA A 128 13.46 -7.32 -16.56
N ASP A 129 12.61 -6.86 -17.49
CA ASP A 129 12.68 -5.51 -18.04
C ASP A 129 12.56 -4.44 -16.94
N ARG A 130 11.64 -4.65 -15.98
CA ARG A 130 11.43 -3.72 -14.86
C ARG A 130 12.59 -3.74 -13.88
N LEU A 131 13.17 -4.91 -13.58
CA LEU A 131 14.35 -5.03 -12.72
C LEU A 131 15.55 -4.28 -13.32
N ASP A 132 15.79 -4.40 -14.62
CA ASP A 132 16.85 -3.66 -15.31
C ASP A 132 16.62 -2.15 -15.24
N GLU A 133 15.39 -1.68 -15.48
CA GLU A 133 15.05 -0.25 -15.34
C GLU A 133 15.29 0.28 -13.92
N LEU A 134 14.92 -0.51 -12.89
CA LEU A 134 15.14 -0.14 -11.49
C LEU A 134 16.63 -0.06 -11.15
N ILE A 135 17.46 -0.96 -11.69
CA ILE A 135 18.92 -0.90 -11.56
C ILE A 135 19.45 0.38 -12.22
N ASP A 136 19.04 0.68 -13.44
CA ASP A 136 19.48 1.88 -14.17
C ASP A 136 19.09 3.18 -13.46
N ILE A 137 17.87 3.26 -12.95
CA ILE A 137 17.39 4.41 -12.18
C ILE A 137 18.24 4.57 -10.90
N ALA A 138 18.50 3.48 -10.19
CA ALA A 138 19.32 3.46 -8.98
C ALA A 138 20.79 3.82 -9.24
N GLU A 139 21.38 3.34 -10.34
CA GLU A 139 22.74 3.67 -10.81
C GLU A 139 22.85 5.09 -11.39
N SER A 140 21.75 5.68 -11.83
CA SER A 140 21.73 7.11 -12.22
C SER A 140 21.62 8.07 -11.04
N GLY A 141 21.15 7.58 -9.88
CA GLY A 141 21.07 8.35 -8.64
C GLY A 141 19.79 9.15 -8.52
N ARG A 142 18.86 8.92 -9.45
CA ARG A 142 17.53 9.52 -9.51
C ARG A 142 16.47 8.67 -8.82
N ALA A 143 16.83 7.49 -8.31
CA ALA A 143 15.92 6.64 -7.56
C ALA A 143 15.31 7.40 -6.38
N LEU A 144 13.98 7.39 -6.34
CA LEU A 144 13.16 7.84 -5.23
C LEU A 144 12.97 6.69 -4.24
N ALA A 145 12.43 6.98 -3.06
CA ALA A 145 12.16 5.96 -2.03
C ALA A 145 11.30 4.79 -2.54
N ARG A 146 10.31 5.07 -3.41
CA ARG A 146 9.46 4.04 -4.03
C ARG A 146 10.22 3.11 -4.95
N ASP A 147 11.20 3.64 -5.70
CA ASP A 147 11.99 2.84 -6.65
C ASP A 147 12.89 1.86 -5.88
N TRP A 148 13.47 2.32 -4.76
CA TRP A 148 14.23 1.44 -3.87
C TRP A 148 13.37 0.35 -3.23
N GLN A 149 12.13 0.68 -2.85
CA GLN A 149 11.20 -0.29 -2.30
C GLN A 149 10.80 -1.34 -3.34
N GLU A 150 10.49 -0.91 -4.56
CA GLU A 150 10.16 -1.80 -5.67
C GLU A 150 11.34 -2.68 -6.08
N PHE A 151 12.55 -2.12 -6.11
CA PHE A 151 13.79 -2.86 -6.35
C PHE A 151 14.00 -3.95 -5.28
N GLY A 152 13.79 -3.61 -4.00
CA GLY A 152 13.82 -4.58 -2.91
C GLY A 152 12.81 -5.72 -3.06
N TRP A 153 11.62 -5.44 -3.62
CA TRP A 153 10.64 -6.49 -3.92
C TRP A 153 11.09 -7.41 -5.04
N HIS A 154 11.65 -6.88 -6.13
CA HIS A 154 12.18 -7.69 -7.23
C HIS A 154 13.33 -8.59 -6.76
N LEU A 155 14.30 -8.04 -6.00
CA LEU A 155 15.39 -8.81 -5.43
C LEU A 155 14.90 -9.94 -4.51
N ALA A 156 13.86 -9.68 -3.71
CA ALA A 156 13.28 -10.69 -2.82
C ALA A 156 12.50 -11.78 -3.59
N ALA A 157 11.91 -11.44 -4.73
CA ALA A 157 11.17 -12.37 -5.58
C ALA A 157 12.11 -13.26 -6.43
N ALA A 158 13.30 -12.78 -6.76
CA ALA A 158 14.30 -13.50 -7.54
C ALA A 158 15.60 -13.71 -6.73
N PRO A 159 15.65 -14.72 -5.83
CA PRO A 159 16.77 -14.94 -4.91
C PRO A 159 18.10 -15.30 -5.58
N MET A 160 18.12 -15.55 -6.90
CA MET A 160 19.34 -15.84 -7.68
C MET A 160 19.83 -14.67 -8.54
N VAL A 161 19.30 -13.45 -8.37
CA VAL A 161 19.82 -12.26 -9.08
C VAL A 161 21.29 -12.03 -8.71
N HIS A 162 22.18 -12.18 -9.68
CA HIS A 162 23.61 -11.98 -9.51
C HIS A 162 24.03 -10.62 -10.08
N LEU A 163 24.23 -9.64 -9.20
CA LEU A 163 24.88 -8.38 -9.56
C LEU A 163 26.39 -8.46 -9.29
N ARG A 164 27.18 -7.77 -10.12
CA ARG A 164 28.62 -7.62 -9.88
C ARG A 164 28.84 -6.92 -8.53
N GLY A 165 29.88 -7.31 -7.79
CA GLY A 165 30.17 -6.74 -6.46
C GLY A 165 30.30 -5.21 -6.46
N SER A 166 30.86 -4.63 -7.53
CA SER A 166 30.96 -3.17 -7.69
C SER A 166 29.60 -2.48 -7.79
N VAL A 167 28.62 -3.13 -8.43
CA VAL A 167 27.25 -2.61 -8.55
C VAL A 167 26.59 -2.62 -7.18
N TRP A 168 26.72 -3.73 -6.44
CA TRP A 168 26.23 -3.83 -5.07
C TRP A 168 26.76 -2.73 -4.16
N GLU A 169 28.05 -2.42 -4.25
CA GLU A 169 28.68 -1.37 -3.46
C GLU A 169 28.10 0.02 -3.79
N VAL A 170 27.96 0.33 -5.09
CA VAL A 170 27.39 1.61 -5.55
C VAL A 170 25.94 1.75 -5.09
N LEU A 171 25.10 0.73 -5.30
CA LEU A 171 23.69 0.75 -4.93
C LEU A 171 23.51 0.88 -3.41
N SER A 172 24.24 0.08 -2.63
CA SER A 172 24.17 0.12 -1.16
C SER A 172 24.58 1.48 -0.60
N ARG A 173 25.67 2.05 -1.13
CA ARG A 173 26.16 3.37 -0.71
C ARG A 173 25.13 4.46 -0.97
N ARG A 174 24.48 4.43 -2.15
CA ARG A 174 23.46 5.42 -2.52
C ARG A 174 22.20 5.31 -1.67
N LEU A 175 21.73 4.08 -1.42
CA LEU A 175 20.60 3.84 -0.54
C LEU A 175 20.86 4.42 0.86
N VAL A 176 22.04 4.14 1.44
CA VAL A 176 22.43 4.66 2.76
C VAL A 176 22.48 6.20 2.78
N GLN A 177 22.93 6.83 1.69
CA GLN A 177 22.97 8.29 1.58
C GLN A 177 21.58 8.95 1.48
N GLN A 178 20.54 8.19 1.09
CA GLN A 178 19.17 8.68 1.02
C GLN A 178 18.37 8.43 2.31
N LEU A 179 18.91 7.69 3.28
CA LEU A 179 18.23 7.50 4.56
C LEU A 179 18.17 8.83 5.32
N PRO A 180 17.00 9.19 5.90
CA PRO A 180 16.88 10.35 6.78
C PRO A 180 17.88 10.21 7.93
N ARG A 181 18.60 11.30 8.24
CA ARG A 181 19.50 11.39 9.40
C ARG A 181 18.76 11.88 10.63
#